data_AF-A0A0F9Q576-F1
#
_entry.id   AF-A0A0F9Q576-F1
#
_cell.length_a   1.000
_cell.length_b   1.000
_cell.length_c   1.000
_cell.angle_alpha   90.00
_cell.angle_beta   90.00
_cell.angle_gamma   90.00
#
_symmetry.space_group_name_H-M   'P 1'
#
loop_
_entity.id
_entity.type
_entity.pdbx_description
1 polymer ?
#
loop_
_entity_poly.entity_id
_entity_poly.type
_entity_poly.pdbx_seq_one_letter_code
_entity_poly.pdbx_strand_id
1 'polypeptide(L)'
;MTLQKITAELDEVNGFGERVETGPLQINDDWPGLFIRGDNAFHYAAHLAVILERIEDDSTIISSAVIQGLLDDLLSCDTRKLKGDDDD
;
A
#
# COMPACT_ATOMS: atom_id res chain seq x y z
N MET A 1 -14.34 17.03 -3.12
CA MET A 1 -14.15 16.32 -1.84
C MET A 1 -12.64 16.25 -1.61
N THR A 2 -12.19 16.82 -0.49
CA THR A 2 -10.90 17.49 -0.33
C THR A 2 -9.76 16.55 0.08
N LEU A 3 -8.77 16.34 -0.81
CA LEU A 3 -7.52 15.61 -0.53
C LEU A 3 -6.42 16.50 0.11
N GLN A 4 -6.77 17.61 0.76
CA GLN A 4 -5.79 18.61 1.24
C GLN A 4 -5.47 18.54 2.76
N LYS A 5 -5.78 17.46 3.47
CA LYS A 5 -5.61 17.43 4.94
C LYS A 5 -4.52 16.52 5.52
N ILE A 6 -3.86 15.67 4.73
CA ILE A 6 -2.79 14.81 5.26
C ILE A 6 -1.41 15.48 5.13
N THR A 7 -1.25 16.43 4.20
CA THR A 7 0.06 17.04 3.93
C THR A 7 0.57 17.94 5.06
N ALA A 8 -0.32 18.57 5.83
CA ALA A 8 0.07 19.58 6.83
C ALA A 8 0.62 19.00 8.14
N GLU A 9 0.28 17.76 8.52
CA GLU A 9 0.77 17.14 9.76
C GLU A 9 2.06 16.32 9.55
N LEU A 10 2.41 16.00 8.29
CA LEU A 10 3.62 15.25 7.95
C LEU A 10 4.86 16.15 7.73
N ASP A 11 4.65 17.45 7.47
CA ASP A 11 5.75 18.41 7.28
C ASP A 11 6.57 18.64 8.57
N GLU A 12 5.95 18.48 9.75
CA GLU A 12 6.64 18.68 11.04
C GLU A 12 7.49 17.48 11.47
N VAL A 13 7.26 16.29 10.93
CA VAL A 13 7.97 15.06 11.36
C VAL A 13 9.36 14.94 10.75
N ASN A 14 9.62 15.54 9.57
CA ASN A 14 10.92 15.39 8.90
C ASN A 14 11.62 16.69 8.45
N GLY A 15 11.00 17.87 8.59
CA GLY A 15 11.67 19.13 8.22
C GLY A 15 11.95 19.25 6.72
N PHE A 16 11.20 20.14 6.06
CA PHE A 16 11.31 20.51 4.63
C PHE A 16 10.80 19.50 3.60
N GLY A 17 9.49 19.39 3.37
CA GLY A 17 8.94 18.94 2.08
C GLY A 17 9.49 17.61 1.54
N GLU A 18 10.03 16.76 2.42
CA GLU A 18 10.66 15.51 2.05
C GLU A 18 9.59 14.44 1.92
N ARG A 19 9.57 13.88 0.72
CA ARG A 19 8.74 12.74 0.33
C ARG A 19 8.87 11.63 1.40
N VAL A 20 7.78 11.33 2.13
CA VAL A 20 7.76 10.22 3.10
C VAL A 20 8.13 8.90 2.42
N GLU A 21 9.14 8.18 2.90
CA GLU A 21 9.59 6.92 2.33
C GLU A 21 8.87 5.70 2.94
N THR A 22 8.95 4.55 2.26
CA THR A 22 8.44 3.30 2.85
C THR A 22 9.15 2.98 4.15
N GLY A 23 8.38 2.68 5.18
CA GLY A 23 8.91 2.34 6.49
C GLY A 23 7.89 2.52 7.61
N PRO A 24 8.32 2.30 8.86
CA PRO A 24 7.49 2.58 10.03
C PRO A 24 7.01 4.03 10.00
N LEU A 25 5.72 4.23 10.18
CA LEU A 25 5.08 5.54 10.26
C LEU A 25 4.10 5.53 11.43
N GLN A 26 4.24 6.50 12.32
CA GLN A 26 3.29 6.77 13.38
C GLN A 26 2.67 8.14 13.12
N ILE A 27 1.34 8.22 13.12
CA ILE A 27 0.62 9.47 12.92
C ILE A 27 0.00 9.85 14.26
N ASN A 28 0.34 11.04 14.76
CA ASN A 28 -0.09 11.52 16.07
C ASN A 28 0.24 10.49 17.17
N ASP A 29 -0.66 10.31 18.15
CA ASP A 29 -0.49 9.36 19.26
C ASP A 29 -1.06 7.96 18.95
N ASP A 30 -1.26 7.59 17.67
CA ASP A 30 -1.73 6.26 17.29
C ASP A 30 -0.64 5.20 17.38
N TRP A 31 -0.97 3.93 17.22
CA TRP A 31 0.00 2.83 17.15
C TRP A 31 0.89 2.97 15.91
N PRO A 32 2.20 2.69 16.00
CA PRO A 32 3.08 2.66 14.83
C PRO A 32 2.59 1.67 13.78
N GLY A 33 2.43 2.14 12.54
CA GLY A 33 2.07 1.34 11.38
C GLY A 33 3.21 1.24 10.36
N LEU A 34 2.92 0.63 9.22
CA LEU A 34 3.83 0.54 8.07
C LEU A 34 3.25 1.34 6.91
N PHE A 35 3.99 2.35 6.45
CA PHE A 35 3.67 3.05 5.21
C PHE A 35 4.40 2.39 4.04
N ILE A 36 3.66 1.97 3.00
CA ILE A 36 4.19 1.37 1.78
C ILE A 36 3.79 2.27 0.61
N ARG A 37 4.73 2.58 -0.29
CA ARG A 37 4.47 3.51 -1.40
C ARG A 37 5.09 3.04 -2.72
N GLY A 38 4.48 3.50 -3.81
CA GLY A 38 5.04 3.40 -5.17
C GLY A 38 5.51 1.99 -5.50
N ASP A 39 6.72 1.88 -6.04
CA ASP A 39 7.29 0.60 -6.48
C ASP A 39 7.36 -0.45 -5.37
N ASN A 40 7.54 -0.07 -4.10
CA ASN A 40 7.53 -1.04 -3.00
C ASN A 40 6.17 -1.74 -2.88
N ALA A 41 5.06 -1.00 -3.02
CA ALA A 41 3.72 -1.59 -2.98
C ALA A 41 3.54 -2.58 -4.14
N PHE A 42 3.96 -2.18 -5.34
CA PHE A 42 3.91 -3.02 -6.53
C PHE A 42 4.77 -4.29 -6.39
N HIS A 43 6.00 -4.17 -5.88
CA HIS A 43 6.90 -5.30 -5.67
C HIS A 43 6.31 -6.29 -4.66
N TYR A 44 5.79 -5.82 -3.53
CA TYR A 44 5.15 -6.71 -2.56
C TYR A 44 3.91 -7.40 -3.15
N ALA A 45 3.06 -6.66 -3.87
CA ALA A 45 1.91 -7.24 -4.55
C ALA A 45 2.31 -8.36 -5.53
N ALA A 46 3.32 -8.11 -6.38
CA ALA A 46 3.78 -9.09 -7.36
C ALA A 46 4.28 -10.39 -6.70
N HIS A 47 5.01 -10.28 -5.58
CA HIS A 47 5.49 -11.46 -4.85
C HIS A 47 4.38 -12.16 -4.07
N LEU A 48 3.43 -11.42 -3.49
CA LEU A 48 2.30 -12.01 -2.77
C LEU A 48 1.37 -12.80 -3.70
N ALA A 49 1.08 -12.29 -4.89
CA ALA A 49 0.28 -12.99 -5.90
C ALA A 49 0.89 -14.36 -6.25
N VAL A 50 2.20 -14.39 -6.52
CA VAL A 50 2.97 -15.61 -6.82
C VAL A 50 2.91 -16.62 -5.67
N ILE A 51 2.95 -16.16 -4.43
CA ILE A 51 2.87 -17.03 -3.25
C ILE A 51 1.46 -17.57 -3.07
N LEU A 52 0.43 -16.72 -3.16
CA LEU A 52 -0.97 -17.12 -3.02
C LEU A 52 -1.38 -18.19 -4.04
N GLU A 53 -0.92 -18.07 -5.28
CA GLU A 53 -1.15 -19.08 -6.34
C GLU A 53 -0.57 -20.46 -6.03
N ARG A 54 0.40 -20.56 -5.12
CA ARG A 54 1.09 -21.81 -4.75
C ARG A 54 0.56 -22.44 -3.46
N ILE A 55 -0.36 -21.78 -2.77
CA ILE A 55 -0.94 -22.30 -1.54
C ILE A 55 -2.09 -23.25 -1.90
N GLU A 56 -1.87 -24.55 -1.69
CA GLU A 56 -2.84 -25.61 -1.97
C GLU A 56 -3.43 -26.24 -0.69
N ASP A 57 -3.05 -25.75 0.49
CA ASP A 57 -3.46 -26.30 1.78
C ASP A 57 -4.75 -25.66 2.30
N ASP A 58 -5.84 -26.43 2.35
CA ASP A 58 -7.15 -25.99 2.84
C ASP A 58 -7.12 -25.48 4.30
N SER A 59 -6.15 -25.88 5.12
CA SER A 59 -6.02 -25.36 6.48
C SER A 59 -5.62 -23.87 6.51
N THR A 60 -5.18 -23.33 5.38
CA THR A 60 -4.73 -21.94 5.23
C THR A 60 -5.80 -20.99 4.70
N ILE A 61 -7.02 -21.46 4.42
CA ILE A 61 -8.08 -20.66 3.76
C ILE A 61 -8.23 -19.25 4.36
N ILE A 62 -8.29 -19.14 5.69
CA ILE A 62 -8.46 -17.84 6.37
C ILE A 62 -7.21 -16.96 6.16
N SER A 63 -6.02 -17.53 6.32
CA SER A 63 -4.76 -16.81 6.10
C SER A 63 -4.62 -16.34 4.66
N SER A 64 -4.96 -17.19 3.69
CA SER A 64 -4.97 -16.85 2.26
C SER A 64 -5.96 -15.73 1.95
N ALA A 65 -7.16 -15.74 2.56
CA ALA A 65 -8.13 -14.66 2.41
C ALA A 65 -7.62 -13.32 3.00
N VAL A 66 -6.95 -13.35 4.15
CA VAL A 66 -6.35 -12.14 4.76
C VAL A 66 -5.22 -11.59 3.89
N ILE A 67 -4.34 -12.45 3.39
CA ILE A 67 -3.23 -12.05 2.52
C ILE A 67 -3.77 -11.54 1.17
N GLN A 68 -4.87 -12.13 0.67
CA GLN A 68 -5.56 -11.63 -0.53
C GLN A 68 -6.05 -10.18 -0.32
N GLY A 69 -6.62 -9.86 0.84
CA GLY A 69 -7.01 -8.48 1.16
C GLY A 69 -5.82 -7.51 1.11
N LEU A 70 -4.66 -7.90 1.67
CA LEU A 70 -3.44 -7.10 1.59
C LEU A 70 -2.95 -6.95 0.13
N LEU A 71 -3.01 -8.01 -0.68
CA LEU A 71 -2.66 -7.95 -2.09
C LEU A 71 -3.54 -6.93 -2.83
N ASP A 72 -4.85 -6.95 -2.57
CA ASP A 72 -5.80 -6.03 -3.19
C ASP A 72 -5.50 -4.57 -2.80
N ASP A 73 -5.22 -4.30 -1.52
CA ASP A 73 -4.83 -2.98 -1.03
C ASP A 73 -3.55 -2.47 -1.71
N LEU A 74 -2.53 -3.32 -1.83
CA LEU A 74 -1.27 -2.98 -2.50
C LEU A 74 -1.46 -2.72 -4.00
N LEU A 75 -2.29 -3.52 -4.68
CA LEU A 75 -2.61 -3.32 -6.09
C LEU A 75 -3.46 -2.07 -6.35
N SER A 76 -4.22 -1.60 -5.36
CA SER A 76 -4.99 -0.35 -5.46
C SER A 76 -4.09 0.90 -5.58
N CYS A 77 -2.82 0.78 -5.19
CA CYS A 77 -1.83 1.83 -5.33
C CYS A 77 -1.29 1.99 -6.77
N ASP A 78 -1.60 1.07 -7.68
CA ASP A 78 -1.16 1.11 -9.07
C ASP A 78 -2.01 2.08 -9.91
N THR A 79 -1.49 3.29 -10.11
CA THR A 79 -2.15 4.33 -10.91
C THR A 79 -2.07 4.12 -12.41
N ARG A 80 -1.31 3.12 -12.92
CA ARG A 80 -1.29 2.80 -14.36
C ARG A 80 -2.65 2.34 -14.86
N LYS A 81 -3.46 1.75 -13.97
CA LYS A 81 -4.86 1.37 -14.26
C LYS A 81 -5.75 2.57 -14.60
N LEU A 82 -5.36 3.80 -14.21
CA LEU A 82 -6.13 5.02 -14.48
C LEU A 82 -5.79 5.67 -15.83
N LYS A 83 -4.77 5.18 -16.55
CA LYS A 83 -4.27 5.80 -17.78
C LYS A 83 -4.70 5.06 -19.05
N GLY A 84 -5.76 4.26 -18.97
CA GLY A 84 -6.14 3.27 -19.99
C GLY A 84 -7.31 3.61 -20.91
N ASP A 85 -8.07 4.70 -20.69
CA ASP A 85 -9.36 4.91 -21.37
C ASP A 85 -9.50 6.25 -22.13
N ASP A 86 -8.48 7.10 -22.18
CA ASP A 86 -8.60 8.46 -22.78
C ASP A 86 -7.84 8.66 -24.11
N ASP A 87 -7.24 7.62 -24.69
CA ASP A 87 -6.55 7.69 -26.00
C ASP A 87 -7.20 6.73 -27.02
N ASP A 88 -8.40 7.08 -27.49
CA ASP A 88 -9.04 6.58 -28.74
C ASP A 88 -9.62 7.75 -29.56
#